data_AF-A0A1Y4SE70-F1
#
_entry.id   AF-A0A1Y4SE70-F1
#
_cell.length_a   1.000
_cell.length_b   1.000
_cell.length_c   1.000
_cell.angle_alpha   90.00
_cell.angle_beta   90.00
_cell.angle_gamma   90.00
#
_symmetry.space_group_name_H-M   'P 1'
#
loop_
_entity.id
_entity.type
_entity.pdbx_description
1 polymer ?
#
loop_
_entity_poly.entity_id
_entity_poly.type
_entity_poly.pdbx_seq_one_letter_code
_entity_poly.pdbx_strand_id
1 'polypeptide(L)'
;MDHVNKTLYIPLYGKAKVSQMGIILEDRTAEKIWAENAVQLGRKSKSKWLAYFMAMRARVFDEWVRKLIAMDSEVLVLHIECGLDSRVHRVGASGVLWYDLDFPEVIARRRRYYRKCCSEY
;
A
#
# COMPACT_ATOMS: atom_id res chain seq x y z
N MET A 1 16.36 12.24 -14.26
CA MET A 1 15.46 11.22 -14.85
C MET A 1 14.65 10.62 -13.72
N ASP A 2 13.37 10.35 -13.93
CA ASP A 2 12.49 9.80 -12.90
C ASP A 2 12.73 8.27 -12.84
N HIS A 3 13.62 7.82 -11.94
CA HIS A 3 14.12 6.43 -11.89
C HIS A 3 13.18 5.44 -11.19
N VAL A 4 11.97 5.88 -10.78
CA VAL A 4 11.04 5.03 -10.04
C VAL A 4 10.44 3.98 -10.99
N ASN A 5 10.64 2.70 -10.66
CA ASN A 5 10.24 1.57 -11.49
C ASN A 5 8.70 1.49 -11.63
N LYS A 6 8.20 1.32 -12.87
CA LYS A 6 6.77 1.15 -13.17
C LYS A 6 6.12 -0.02 -12.44
N THR A 7 6.90 -1.03 -12.03
CA THR A 7 6.44 -2.17 -11.23
C THR A 7 5.76 -1.74 -9.93
N LEU A 8 6.14 -0.59 -9.36
CA LEU A 8 5.52 0.02 -8.19
C LEU A 8 3.99 0.19 -8.32
N TYR A 9 3.52 0.44 -9.53
CA TYR A 9 2.12 0.73 -9.81
C TYR A 9 1.26 -0.52 -10.06
N ILE A 10 1.87 -1.69 -10.24
CA ILE A 10 1.17 -2.96 -10.44
C ILE A 10 0.34 -3.36 -9.21
N PRO A 11 0.91 -3.44 -7.99
CA PRO A 11 0.12 -3.71 -6.79
C PRO A 11 -0.90 -2.62 -6.50
N LEU A 12 -0.57 -1.35 -6.76
CA LEU A 12 -1.51 -0.23 -6.60
C LEU A 12 -2.74 -0.41 -7.49
N TYR A 13 -2.54 -0.65 -8.79
CA TYR A 13 -3.61 -0.91 -9.75
C TYR A 13 -4.46 -2.11 -9.33
N GLY A 14 -3.80 -3.22 -8.97
CA GLY A 14 -4.48 -4.45 -8.58
C GLY A 14 -5.42 -4.23 -7.39
N LYS A 15 -4.91 -3.61 -6.32
CA LYS A 15 -5.69 -3.30 -5.12
C LYS A 15 -6.82 -2.31 -5.40
N ALA A 16 -6.57 -1.25 -6.16
CA ALA A 16 -7.60 -0.29 -6.56
C ALA A 16 -8.75 -0.96 -7.32
N LYS A 17 -8.44 -1.86 -8.28
CA LYS A 17 -9.47 -2.56 -9.05
C LYS A 17 -10.27 -3.55 -8.23
N VAL A 18 -9.63 -4.26 -7.31
CA VAL A 18 -10.32 -5.22 -6.45
C VAL A 18 -11.16 -4.52 -5.39
N SER A 19 -10.70 -3.38 -4.89
CA SER A 19 -11.48 -2.50 -4.00
C SER A 19 -12.74 -1.98 -4.68
N GLN A 20 -12.64 -1.53 -5.94
CA GLN A 20 -13.81 -1.10 -6.73
C GLN A 20 -14.84 -2.22 -6.93
N MET A 21 -14.41 -3.48 -6.93
CA MET A 21 -15.31 -4.64 -7.03
C MET A 21 -15.96 -5.02 -5.70
N GLY A 22 -15.42 -4.58 -4.55
CA GLY A 22 -15.97 -4.87 -3.23
C GLY A 22 -15.85 -6.33 -2.79
N ILE A 23 -14.78 -7.05 -3.20
CA ILE A 23 -14.67 -8.50 -2.96
C ILE A 23 -13.63 -8.93 -1.91
N ILE A 24 -12.33 -8.62 -2.10
CA ILE A 24 -11.23 -9.20 -1.31
C ILE A 24 -10.61 -8.18 -0.35
N LEU A 25 -10.45 -6.94 -0.81
CA LEU A 25 -9.76 -5.88 -0.10
C LEU A 25 -10.48 -4.57 -0.35
N GLU A 26 -10.82 -3.85 0.71
CA GLU A 26 -11.23 -2.45 0.62
C GLU A 26 -10.01 -1.55 0.80
N ASP A 27 -9.68 -0.77 -0.22
CA ASP A 27 -8.51 0.10 -0.28
C ASP A 27 -8.84 1.39 -1.03
N ARG A 28 -9.67 2.23 -0.39
CA ARG A 28 -10.10 3.55 -0.92
C ARG A 28 -8.92 4.47 -1.22
N THR A 29 -7.84 4.35 -0.47
CA THR A 29 -6.62 5.12 -0.72
C THR A 29 -5.95 4.66 -2.02
N ALA A 30 -5.86 3.35 -2.29
CA ALA A 30 -5.36 2.86 -3.58
C ALA A 30 -6.27 3.28 -4.73
N GLU A 31 -7.60 3.23 -4.56
CA GLU A 31 -8.55 3.74 -5.56
C GLU A 31 -8.27 5.19 -5.93
N LYS A 32 -8.15 6.06 -4.91
CA LYS A 32 -7.88 7.49 -5.09
C LYS A 32 -6.55 7.73 -5.79
N ILE A 33 -5.46 7.15 -5.27
CA ILE A 33 -4.11 7.34 -5.83
C ILE A 33 -4.09 6.90 -7.29
N TRP A 34 -4.70 5.75 -7.61
CA TRP A 34 -4.76 5.26 -8.97
C TRP A 34 -5.60 6.15 -9.89
N ALA A 35 -6.75 6.64 -9.43
CA ALA A 35 -7.61 7.52 -10.21
C ALA A 35 -6.92 8.83 -10.59
N GLU A 36 -6.16 9.42 -9.66
CA GLU A 36 -5.48 10.71 -9.85
C GLU A 36 -4.12 10.57 -10.57
N ASN A 37 -3.49 9.39 -10.56
CA ASN A 37 -2.09 9.20 -10.98
C ASN A 37 -1.87 7.93 -11.82
N ALA A 38 -2.87 7.55 -12.62
CA ALA A 38 -2.80 6.35 -13.44
C ALA A 38 -1.59 6.38 -14.39
N VAL A 39 -0.84 5.28 -14.43
CA VAL A 39 0.26 5.10 -15.38
C VAL A 39 -0.09 4.04 -16.43
N GLN A 40 0.55 4.11 -17.59
CA GLN A 40 0.40 3.08 -18.60
C GLN A 40 1.08 1.78 -18.15
N LEU A 41 0.26 0.76 -17.87
CA LEU A 41 0.69 -0.60 -17.58
C LEU A 41 0.46 -1.52 -18.77
N GLY A 42 1.38 -2.45 -19.01
CA GLY A 42 1.25 -3.48 -20.04
C GLY A 42 0.14 -4.49 -19.74
N ARG A 43 -0.29 -5.24 -20.76
CA ARG A 43 -1.40 -6.20 -20.67
C ARG A 43 -1.25 -7.21 -19.53
N LYS A 44 -0.05 -7.79 -19.35
CA LYS A 44 0.23 -8.75 -18.27
C LYS A 44 0.09 -8.13 -16.88
N SER A 45 0.56 -6.90 -16.70
CA SER A 45 0.47 -6.14 -15.46
C SER A 45 -0.97 -5.76 -15.09
N LYS A 46 -1.90 -5.74 -16.06
CA LYS A 46 -3.33 -5.48 -15.84
C LYS A 46 -4.18 -6.76 -15.71
N SER A 47 -3.55 -7.93 -15.61
CA SER A 47 -4.25 -9.21 -15.47
C SER A 47 -5.18 -9.21 -14.25
N LYS A 48 -6.41 -9.71 -14.43
CA LYS A 48 -7.41 -9.89 -13.37
C LYS A 48 -6.87 -10.81 -12.25
N TRP A 49 -6.21 -11.90 -12.63
CA TRP A 49 -5.58 -12.83 -11.69
C TRP A 49 -4.49 -12.17 -10.87
N LEU A 50 -3.66 -11.33 -11.50
CA LEU A 50 -2.63 -10.58 -10.79
C LEU A 50 -3.24 -9.56 -9.82
N ALA A 51 -4.31 -8.88 -10.22
CA ALA A 51 -5.04 -7.97 -9.34
C ALA A 51 -5.60 -8.69 -8.10
N TYR A 52 -6.21 -9.86 -8.30
CA TYR A 52 -6.72 -10.71 -7.22
C TYR A 52 -5.61 -11.17 -6.28
N PHE A 53 -4.48 -11.61 -6.84
CA PHE A 53 -3.31 -12.01 -6.06
C PHE A 53 -2.76 -10.85 -5.22
N MET A 54 -2.63 -9.64 -5.81
CA MET A 54 -2.15 -8.46 -5.07
C MET A 54 -3.09 -8.06 -3.92
N ALA A 55 -4.41 -8.12 -4.15
CA ALA A 55 -5.40 -7.80 -3.12
C ALA A 55 -5.45 -8.87 -2.02
N MET A 56 -5.43 -10.16 -2.38
CA MET A 56 -5.42 -11.27 -1.42
C MET A 56 -4.18 -11.23 -0.56
N ARG A 57 -3.01 -11.04 -1.18
CA ARG A 57 -1.74 -10.88 -0.45
C ARG A 57 -1.84 -9.77 0.58
N ALA A 58 -2.31 -8.57 0.18
CA ALA A 58 -2.48 -7.46 1.11
C ALA A 58 -3.46 -7.79 2.23
N ARG A 59 -4.61 -8.42 1.92
CA ARG A 59 -5.61 -8.80 2.91
C ARG A 59 -5.07 -9.75 3.99
N VAL A 60 -4.27 -10.74 3.59
CA VAL A 60 -3.62 -11.69 4.52
C VAL A 60 -2.61 -10.99 5.43
N PHE A 61 -1.73 -10.16 4.86
CA PHE A 61 -0.78 -9.37 5.67
C PHE A 61 -1.51 -8.43 6.64
N ASP A 62 -2.62 -7.81 6.19
CA ASP A 62 -3.42 -6.94 7.04
C ASP A 62 -4.01 -7.71 8.24
N GLU A 63 -4.41 -8.99 8.09
CA GLU A 63 -4.85 -9.81 9.23
C GLU A 63 -3.74 -10.11 10.22
N TRP A 64 -2.57 -10.47 9.72
CA TRP A 64 -1.43 -10.79 10.58
C TRP A 64 -1.00 -9.57 11.38
N VAL A 65 -0.89 -8.41 10.74
CA VAL A 65 -0.52 -7.16 11.41
C VAL A 65 -1.58 -6.76 12.43
N ARG A 66 -2.89 -6.86 12.11
CA ARG A 66 -3.96 -6.57 13.09
C ARG A 66 -3.88 -7.48 14.32
N LYS A 67 -3.61 -8.77 14.12
CA LYS A 67 -3.46 -9.72 15.24
C LYS A 67 -2.29 -9.35 16.13
N LEU A 68 -1.15 -8.99 15.55
CA LEU A 68 0.03 -8.58 16.32
C LEU A 68 -0.20 -7.27 17.08
N ILE A 69 -0.83 -6.28 16.44
CA ILE A 69 -1.20 -5.01 17.09
C ILE A 69 -2.19 -5.24 18.25
N ALA A 70 -3.11 -6.20 18.12
CA ALA A 70 -4.09 -6.47 19.17
C ALA A 70 -3.50 -7.20 20.40
N MET A 71 -2.28 -7.77 20.29
CA MET A 71 -1.65 -8.54 21.37
C MET A 71 -0.83 -7.68 22.33
N ASP A 72 -0.40 -6.49 21.92
CA ASP A 72 0.49 -5.63 22.70
C ASP A 72 0.12 -4.14 22.49
N SER A 73 0.18 -3.35 23.57
CA SER A 73 -0.06 -1.91 23.53
C SER A 73 1.11 -1.10 22.96
N GLU A 74 2.33 -1.67 22.93
CA GLU A 74 3.55 -0.99 22.46
C GLU A 74 4.13 -1.67 21.21
N VAL A 75 3.46 -1.48 20.07
CA VAL A 75 3.86 -2.10 18.80
C VAL A 75 4.54 -1.12 17.86
N LEU A 76 5.70 -1.52 17.36
CA LEU A 76 6.43 -0.90 16.26
C LEU A 76 6.23 -1.71 14.97
N VAL A 77 5.74 -1.06 13.92
CA VAL A 77 5.60 -1.65 12.59
C VAL A 77 6.65 -1.07 11.65
N LEU A 78 7.52 -1.93 11.13
CA LEU A 78 8.44 -1.62 10.03
C LEU A 78 7.88 -2.19 8.73
N HIS A 79 7.39 -1.31 7.86
CA HIS A 79 6.83 -1.67 6.57
C HIS A 79 7.91 -1.54 5.50
N ILE A 80 8.64 -2.63 5.28
CA ILE A 80 9.77 -2.71 4.35
C ILE A 80 9.25 -2.87 2.91
N GLU A 81 9.95 -2.25 1.96
CA GLU A 81 9.55 -2.17 0.55
C GLU A 81 8.10 -1.64 0.41
N CYS A 82 7.80 -0.60 1.19
CA CYS A 82 6.43 -0.10 1.36
C CYS A 82 5.77 0.36 0.06
N GLY A 83 6.57 0.76 -0.94
CA GLY A 83 6.11 1.25 -2.20
C GLY A 83 4.97 2.28 -2.07
N LEU A 84 3.87 2.03 -2.78
CA LEU A 84 2.64 2.84 -2.70
C LEU A 84 1.55 2.16 -1.88
N ASP A 85 1.87 1.18 -1.04
CA ASP A 85 0.88 0.46 -0.26
C ASP A 85 0.34 1.31 0.90
N SER A 86 -0.98 1.47 0.92
CA SER A 86 -1.78 2.23 1.88
C SER A 86 -2.08 1.46 3.18
N ARG A 87 -1.30 0.42 3.53
CA ARG A 87 -1.59 -0.47 4.66
C ARG A 87 -1.79 0.27 5.98
N VAL A 88 -1.01 1.32 6.24
CA VAL A 88 -1.16 2.18 7.43
C VAL A 88 -2.58 2.72 7.60
N HIS A 89 -3.32 2.98 6.50
CA HIS A 89 -4.71 3.43 6.58
C HIS A 89 -5.72 2.30 6.76
N ARG A 90 -5.38 1.08 6.33
CA ARG A 90 -6.27 -0.10 6.47
C ARG A 90 -6.12 -0.79 7.82
N VAL A 91 -4.95 -0.65 8.46
CA VAL A 91 -4.55 -1.44 9.63
C VAL A 91 -4.03 -0.57 10.78
N GLY A 92 -3.42 0.58 10.49
CA GLY A 92 -2.82 1.42 11.53
C GLY A 92 -3.84 1.81 12.59
N ALA A 93 -3.42 1.69 13.85
CA ALA A 93 -4.20 2.04 15.03
C ALA A 93 -3.52 3.18 15.79
N SER A 94 -4.29 3.89 16.61
CA SER A 94 -3.74 4.92 17.50
C SER A 94 -2.72 4.30 18.45
N GLY A 95 -1.57 4.96 18.62
CA GLY A 95 -0.49 4.49 19.50
C GLY A 95 0.52 3.53 18.86
N VAL A 96 0.28 3.05 17.63
CA VAL A 96 1.25 2.20 16.90
C VAL A 96 2.28 3.08 16.18
N LEU A 97 3.57 2.89 16.47
CA LEU A 97 4.63 3.51 15.71
C LEU A 97 4.77 2.81 14.36
N TRP A 98 4.68 3.55 13.25
CA TRP A 98 4.68 2.98 11.90
C TRP A 98 5.72 3.66 11.02
N TYR A 99 6.70 2.89 10.55
CA TYR A 99 7.74 3.37 9.65
C TYR A 99 7.63 2.68 8.29
N ASP A 100 7.51 3.50 7.25
CA ASP A 100 7.54 3.06 5.85
C ASP A 100 8.99 3.17 5.34
N LEU A 101 9.60 2.03 5.00
CA LEU A 101 11.00 1.93 4.58
C LEU A 101 11.08 1.48 3.11
N ASP A 102 11.80 2.24 2.30
CA ASP A 102 12.04 1.96 0.88
C ASP A 102 13.20 2.83 0.37
N PHE A 103 13.59 2.66 -0.89
CA PHE A 103 14.58 3.52 -1.53
C PHE A 103 14.14 5.00 -1.53
N PRO A 104 15.08 5.96 -1.42
CA PRO A 104 14.76 7.39 -1.31
C PRO A 104 13.82 7.90 -2.40
N GLU A 105 13.97 7.45 -3.65
CA GLU A 105 13.12 7.82 -4.77
C GLU A 105 11.70 7.26 -4.66
N VAL A 106 11.53 6.08 -4.07
CA VAL A 106 10.22 5.49 -3.80
C VAL A 106 9.54 6.22 -2.66
N ILE A 107 10.26 6.55 -1.59
CA ILE A 107 9.74 7.38 -0.50
C ILE A 107 9.37 8.77 -0.99
N ALA A 108 10.19 9.40 -1.82
CA ALA A 108 9.89 10.70 -2.44
C ALA A 108 8.62 10.63 -3.31
N ARG A 109 8.39 9.51 -4.01
CA ARG A 109 7.15 9.27 -4.76
C ARG A 109 5.96 9.09 -3.82
N ARG A 110 6.10 8.25 -2.79
CA ARG A 110 5.08 7.96 -1.78
C ARG A 110 4.59 9.23 -1.10
N ARG A 111 5.50 10.12 -0.70
CA ARG A 111 5.19 11.42 -0.07
C ARG A 111 4.31 12.36 -0.89
N ARG A 112 4.16 12.14 -2.21
CA ARG A 112 3.21 12.89 -3.05
C ARG A 112 1.76 12.49 -2.79
N TYR A 113 1.53 11.27 -2.32
CA TYR A 113 0.19 10.70 -2.14
C TYR A 113 -0.24 10.67 -0.67
N TYR A 114 0.73 10.42 0.21
CA TYR A 114 0.51 10.36 1.64
C TYR A 114 1.01 11.66 2.25
N ARG A 115 0.12 12.44 2.87
CA ARG A 115 0.56 13.54 3.75
C ARG A 115 1.47 12.95 4.81
N LYS A 116 2.54 13.66 5.19
CA LYS A 116 3.45 13.24 6.27
C LYS A 116 2.60 12.82 7.48
N CYS A 117 2.51 11.53 7.75
CA CYS A 117 2.05 11.05 9.05
C CYS A 117 3.18 11.35 10.02
N CYS A 118 2.87 12.02 11.12
CA CYS A 118 3.82 12.47 12.12
C CYS A 118 4.71 11.31 12.63
N SER A 119 5.98 11.29 12.23
CA SER A 119 7.13 11.55 13.11
C SER A 119 8.39 11.42 12.26
N GLU A 120 9.10 12.53 12.05
CA GLU A 120 10.47 12.50 11.55
C GLU A 120 11.36 12.05 12.72
N TYR A 121 12.11 10.97 12.50
CA TYR A 121 13.42 10.76 13.11
C TYR A 121 14.35 10.28 12.00
#